data_AF-A0A958FHX6-F1
#
_entry.id   AF-A0A958FHX6-F1
#
_cell.length_a   1.000
_cell.length_b   1.000
_cell.length_c   1.000
_cell.angle_alpha   90.00
_cell.angle_beta   90.00
_cell.angle_gamma   90.00
#
_symmetry.space_group_name_H-M   'P 1'
#
loop_
_entity.id
_entity.type
_entity.pdbx_description
1 polymer ?
#
loop_
_entity_poly.entity_id
_entity_poly.type
_entity_poly.pdbx_seq_one_letter_code
_entity_poly.pdbx_strand_id
1 'polypeptide(L)'
;MNRFTFKKRGIAAATVCLVALLIALPSFSYAKTAKTAQRKLNKSMIFDTRNHDVNRIFLPISNESTFGQNIANGSAGTFWPYPATLDAYIFGAGIWIGAQIEDGVDEQGNPVLKPLVSVGYNPNSGDSEMTPGGLPFDKTNPDYRVLMSTDDADRAIWPIRDENDNPVFSSDQDSWCQYNDFDQSEHVLDQDGIPIEERPLGILITQIGFAYSIPAYQDIVFLTYDITNKSRELRTPDGTVRFPNGQTLRDVYLGVVCDPDIGEAADDQITYFKGLYAPPGETEPLELNLGINYDDDGLEASFTNPAGVGVVGYNFMQSPKATRDVFIDPLQTILIRQGEELGMTSLKQFTLETDPRDDGERYFAMRGFDHISGEYDRFDRTEVAADQRFIQNTGPFDLAPDSTVRVVVAVLAAQDSTELLKAAYNAQKAFNLNFILPSPPPSPKLTLVPGNKKVTVVWDNSPENAPDPFYPFRGADQNYREFDFEGYRVYRSEDGSEWTLIDS
;
A
#
# COMPACT_ATOMS: atom_id res chain seq x y z
N MET A 1 -14.08 15.90 -35.29
CA MET A 1 -14.22 14.46 -35.63
C MET A 1 -13.16 14.12 -36.66
N ASN A 2 -12.13 13.40 -36.22
CA ASN A 2 -10.97 13.05 -37.03
C ASN A 2 -11.15 11.62 -37.60
N ARG A 3 -10.60 11.33 -38.77
CA ARG A 3 -10.83 10.05 -39.50
C ARG A 3 -9.57 9.54 -40.17
N PHE A 4 -9.29 8.24 -40.02
CA PHE A 4 -8.24 7.55 -40.76
C PHE A 4 -8.77 6.23 -41.35
N THR A 5 -8.34 5.86 -42.56
CA THR A 5 -8.83 4.66 -43.26
C THR A 5 -7.67 3.87 -43.86
N PHE A 6 -7.58 2.57 -43.55
CA PHE A 6 -6.56 1.69 -44.11
C PHE A 6 -7.17 0.43 -44.77
N LYS A 7 -6.46 -0.10 -45.77
CA LYS A 7 -6.81 -1.35 -46.48
C LYS A 7 -6.17 -2.55 -45.78
N LYS A 8 -7.00 -3.53 -45.41
CA LYS A 8 -6.61 -4.85 -44.87
C LYS A 8 -6.03 -5.71 -46.00
N ARG A 9 -4.77 -6.13 -45.90
CA ARG A 9 -4.26 -7.27 -46.68
C ARG A 9 -4.72 -8.56 -45.99
N GLY A 10 -5.16 -9.53 -46.78
CA GLY A 10 -5.81 -10.75 -46.28
C GLY A 10 -4.82 -11.64 -45.54
N ILE A 11 -5.23 -12.14 -44.38
CA ILE A 11 -4.54 -13.20 -43.65
C ILE A 11 -5.57 -14.31 -43.38
N ALA A 12 -5.17 -15.54 -43.66
CA ALA A 12 -5.93 -16.76 -43.43
C ALA A 12 -6.02 -17.05 -41.93
N ALA A 13 -7.17 -17.57 -41.49
CA ALA A 13 -7.38 -18.00 -40.12
C ALA A 13 -6.42 -19.17 -39.78
N ALA A 14 -5.55 -18.96 -38.79
CA ALA A 14 -4.81 -20.03 -38.14
C ALA A 14 -5.43 -20.28 -36.75
N THR A 15 -5.99 -21.46 -36.59
CA THR A 15 -6.43 -22.02 -35.31
C THR A 15 -5.22 -22.17 -34.39
N VAL A 16 -5.24 -21.52 -33.22
CA VAL A 16 -4.22 -21.73 -32.18
C VAL A 16 -4.61 -22.96 -31.35
N CYS A 17 -3.83 -24.02 -31.46
CA CYS A 17 -3.80 -25.12 -30.51
C CYS A 17 -2.86 -24.75 -29.36
N LEU A 18 -3.38 -24.81 -28.13
CA LEU A 18 -2.61 -24.70 -26.89
C LEU A 18 -1.74 -25.96 -26.73
N VAL A 19 -0.42 -25.81 -26.59
CA VAL A 19 0.48 -26.89 -26.15
C VAL A 19 1.13 -26.43 -24.85
N ALA A 20 0.77 -27.08 -23.75
CA ALA A 20 1.45 -26.94 -22.47
C ALA A 20 2.79 -27.70 -22.52
N LEU A 21 3.89 -27.01 -22.24
CA LEU A 21 5.21 -27.62 -22.07
C LEU A 21 5.60 -27.57 -20.59
N LEU A 22 5.52 -28.72 -19.91
CA LEU A 22 6.09 -28.93 -18.58
C LEU A 22 7.60 -29.14 -18.72
N ILE A 23 8.41 -28.22 -18.20
CA ILE A 23 9.83 -28.43 -17.98
C ILE A 23 10.03 -28.56 -16.46
N ALA A 24 10.36 -29.78 -16.03
CA ALA A 24 10.79 -30.05 -14.66
C ALA A 24 12.28 -29.67 -14.53
N LEU A 25 12.59 -28.70 -13.67
CA LEU A 25 13.96 -28.42 -13.23
C LEU A 25 14.23 -29.11 -11.89
N PRO A 26 15.46 -29.64 -11.67
CA PRO A 26 15.81 -30.38 -10.47
C PRO A 26 15.91 -29.46 -9.25
N SER A 27 15.29 -29.88 -8.15
CA SER A 27 15.29 -29.20 -6.86
C SER A 27 16.69 -29.25 -6.23
N PHE A 28 17.26 -28.09 -5.92
CA PHE A 28 18.34 -27.95 -4.95
C PHE A 28 17.73 -27.53 -3.60
N SER A 29 18.13 -28.22 -2.53
CA SER A 29 17.64 -27.97 -1.17
C SER A 29 18.15 -26.63 -0.64
N TYR A 30 17.22 -25.72 -0.33
CA TYR A 30 17.48 -24.55 0.50
C TYR A 30 17.35 -24.87 1.98
N ALA A 31 18.06 -24.10 2.80
CA ALA A 31 17.91 -24.05 4.24
C ALA A 31 16.46 -23.66 4.61
N LYS A 32 16.04 -24.00 5.83
CA LYS A 32 14.63 -24.05 6.24
C LYS A 32 13.95 -22.68 6.17
N THR A 33 13.20 -22.46 5.09
CA THR A 33 12.13 -21.46 4.99
C THR A 33 11.05 -21.72 6.04
N ALA A 34 10.32 -20.68 6.43
CA ALA A 34 9.17 -20.75 7.33
C ALA A 34 8.27 -21.96 7.00
N LYS A 35 7.81 -22.67 8.04
CA LYS A 35 6.85 -23.76 7.86
C LYS A 35 5.47 -23.17 7.55
N THR A 36 5.18 -22.95 6.27
CA THR A 36 3.85 -22.57 5.81
C THR A 36 2.87 -23.71 6.13
N ALA A 37 1.89 -23.44 6.98
CA ALA A 37 0.67 -24.23 6.96
C ALA A 37 -0.04 -23.91 5.65
N GLN A 38 -0.31 -24.91 4.81
CA GLN A 38 -1.18 -24.71 3.65
C GLN A 38 -2.52 -24.17 4.16
N ARG A 39 -2.83 -22.89 3.88
CA ARG A 39 -4.14 -22.28 4.13
C ARG A 39 -5.17 -23.24 3.56
N LYS A 40 -5.96 -23.89 4.42
CA LYS A 40 -7.10 -24.70 3.98
C LYS A 40 -8.02 -23.72 3.25
N LEU A 41 -8.06 -23.82 1.93
CA LEU A 41 -9.03 -23.14 1.08
C LEU A 41 -10.44 -23.56 1.53
N ASN A 42 -10.98 -22.84 2.51
CA ASN A 42 -12.40 -22.88 2.82
C ASN A 42 -13.10 -22.19 1.65
N LYS A 43 -13.99 -22.95 1.02
CA LYS A 43 -14.53 -22.74 -0.33
C LYS A 43 -15.55 -21.59 -0.44
N SER A 44 -15.42 -20.53 0.36
CA SER A 44 -16.42 -19.44 0.42
C SER A 44 -15.88 -18.01 0.61
N MET A 45 -14.56 -17.79 0.74
CA MET A 45 -14.00 -16.43 0.89
C MET A 45 -13.44 -15.92 -0.44
N ILE A 46 -13.69 -14.65 -0.76
CA ILE A 46 -13.22 -14.01 -2.00
C ILE A 46 -12.13 -13.01 -1.66
N PHE A 47 -10.95 -13.54 -1.33
CA PHE A 47 -9.72 -12.75 -1.28
C PHE A 47 -9.31 -12.41 -2.72
N ASP A 48 -9.10 -11.13 -2.98
CA ASP A 48 -8.74 -10.59 -4.28
C ASP A 48 -7.40 -9.88 -4.17
N THR A 49 -6.58 -10.04 -5.21
CA THR A 49 -5.27 -9.40 -5.32
C THR A 49 -5.16 -8.76 -6.69
N ARG A 50 -4.81 -7.49 -6.73
CA ARG A 50 -4.54 -6.70 -7.93
C ARG A 50 -3.15 -6.08 -7.82
N ASN A 51 -2.68 -5.44 -8.89
CA ASN A 51 -1.33 -4.89 -8.91
C ASN A 51 -1.38 -3.42 -9.35
N HIS A 52 -0.59 -2.59 -8.68
CA HIS A 52 -0.08 -1.39 -9.32
C HIS A 52 1.09 -1.78 -10.23
N ASP A 53 0.99 -1.44 -11.51
CA ASP A 53 1.91 -1.87 -12.57
C ASP A 53 2.08 -0.83 -13.69
N VAL A 54 1.53 0.38 -13.52
CA VAL A 54 1.68 1.48 -14.49
C VAL A 54 3.04 2.19 -14.40
N ASN A 55 3.75 2.00 -13.29
CA ASN A 55 5.04 2.66 -13.03
C ASN A 55 6.17 1.64 -12.79
N ARG A 56 7.33 2.08 -12.30
CA ARG A 56 8.51 1.22 -12.10
C ARG A 56 8.46 0.36 -10.85
N ILE A 57 7.47 0.55 -9.98
CA ILE A 57 7.22 -0.34 -8.85
C ILE A 57 6.03 -1.23 -9.21
N PHE A 58 6.29 -2.52 -9.41
CA PHE A 58 5.20 -3.49 -9.46
C PHE A 58 4.80 -3.82 -8.02
N LEU A 59 3.59 -3.43 -7.59
CA LEU A 59 3.13 -3.63 -6.23
C LEU A 59 1.81 -4.40 -6.18
N PRO A 60 1.82 -5.68 -5.76
CA PRO A 60 0.61 -6.41 -5.41
C PRO A 60 -0.10 -5.77 -4.22
N ILE A 61 -1.42 -5.69 -4.27
CA ILE A 61 -2.30 -5.17 -3.21
C ILE A 61 -3.51 -6.09 -3.06
N SER A 62 -3.97 -6.30 -1.83
CA SER A 62 -5.10 -7.18 -1.53
C SER A 62 -6.25 -6.43 -0.86
N ASN A 63 -7.43 -7.05 -0.92
CA ASN A 63 -8.59 -6.66 -0.13
C ASN A 63 -8.56 -7.21 1.32
N GLU A 64 -7.40 -7.63 1.81
CA GLU A 64 -7.17 -8.08 3.21
C GLU A 64 -5.98 -7.36 3.85
N SER A 65 -5.74 -6.10 3.47
CA SER A 65 -4.63 -5.24 3.92
C SER A 65 -3.22 -5.58 3.43
N THR A 66 -2.94 -6.84 3.07
CA THR A 66 -1.60 -7.23 2.64
C THR A 66 -1.25 -6.59 1.30
N PHE A 67 -0.02 -6.09 1.18
CA PHE A 67 0.55 -5.63 -0.07
C PHE A 67 2.00 -6.09 -0.20
N GLY A 68 2.51 -6.04 -1.41
CA GLY A 68 3.87 -6.42 -1.77
C GLY A 68 4.15 -7.92 -1.86
N GLN A 69 3.28 -8.77 -1.31
CA GLN A 69 3.39 -10.23 -1.37
C GLN A 69 2.73 -10.82 -2.62
N ASN A 70 3.37 -11.83 -3.20
CA ASN A 70 2.70 -12.73 -4.13
C ASN A 70 1.94 -13.82 -3.36
N ILE A 71 0.67 -13.55 -3.06
CA ILE A 71 -0.18 -14.44 -2.26
C ILE A 71 -0.38 -15.81 -2.93
N ALA A 72 -0.35 -15.88 -4.27
CA ALA A 72 -0.65 -17.11 -5.01
C ALA A 72 0.40 -18.22 -4.79
N ASN A 73 1.65 -17.86 -4.56
CA ASN A 73 2.77 -18.79 -4.35
C ASN A 73 3.48 -18.59 -3.00
N GLY A 74 3.10 -17.57 -2.22
CA GLY A 74 3.72 -17.25 -0.93
C GLY A 74 5.17 -16.81 -1.06
N SER A 75 5.47 -15.97 -2.05
CA SER A 75 6.82 -15.40 -2.28
C SER A 75 6.80 -13.87 -2.28
N ALA A 76 7.99 -13.27 -2.33
CA ALA A 76 8.13 -11.86 -2.65
C ALA A 76 7.43 -11.53 -3.98
N GLY A 77 6.76 -10.37 -3.98
CA GLY A 77 5.87 -9.96 -5.06
C GLY A 77 6.10 -8.54 -5.55
N THR A 78 6.92 -7.74 -4.85
CA THR A 78 7.22 -6.37 -5.28
C THR A 78 8.50 -6.32 -6.09
N PHE A 79 8.42 -5.79 -7.31
CA PHE A 79 9.56 -5.73 -8.21
C PHE A 79 9.94 -4.30 -8.56
N TRP A 80 11.24 -4.05 -8.64
CA TRP A 80 11.79 -2.80 -9.13
C TRP A 80 13.16 -3.00 -9.80
N PRO A 81 13.47 -2.31 -10.92
CA PRO A 81 12.56 -1.48 -11.71
C PRO A 81 11.71 -2.31 -12.69
N TYR A 82 10.41 -2.37 -12.45
CA TYR A 82 9.45 -2.98 -13.36
C TYR A 82 9.22 -2.09 -14.61
N PRO A 83 8.92 -2.66 -15.79
CA PRO A 83 9.03 -4.06 -16.18
C PRO A 83 10.45 -4.42 -16.67
N ALA A 84 11.44 -3.55 -16.44
CA ALA A 84 12.81 -3.77 -16.93
C ALA A 84 13.48 -4.98 -16.25
N THR A 85 13.20 -5.19 -14.97
CA THR A 85 13.60 -6.37 -14.20
C THR A 85 12.42 -6.92 -13.40
N LEU A 86 12.60 -8.13 -12.86
CA LEU A 86 11.71 -8.75 -11.88
C LEU A 86 12.49 -9.03 -10.58
N ASP A 87 13.41 -8.13 -10.25
CA ASP A 87 14.22 -8.21 -9.04
C ASP A 87 13.31 -7.86 -7.84
N ALA A 88 13.26 -8.71 -6.83
CA ALA A 88 12.31 -8.63 -5.73
C ALA A 88 12.85 -7.78 -4.57
N TYR A 89 11.99 -6.94 -3.98
CA TYR A 89 12.40 -6.04 -2.88
C TYR A 89 11.52 -6.08 -1.63
N ILE A 90 10.30 -6.64 -1.73
CA ILE A 90 9.39 -6.77 -0.58
C ILE A 90 8.78 -8.17 -0.62
N PHE A 91 8.92 -8.90 0.48
CA PHE A 91 8.22 -10.17 0.68
C PHE A 91 6.75 -9.95 0.98
N GLY A 92 6.45 -9.06 1.92
CA GLY A 92 5.09 -8.68 2.26
C GLY A 92 5.03 -7.52 3.26
N ALA A 93 3.91 -6.82 3.28
CA ALA A 93 3.69 -5.68 4.14
C ALA A 93 2.20 -5.48 4.42
N GLY A 94 1.88 -4.71 5.47
CA GLY A 94 0.50 -4.40 5.86
C GLY A 94 0.43 -3.40 7.01
N ILE A 95 -0.78 -3.03 7.41
CA ILE A 95 -1.00 -2.10 8.53
C ILE A 95 -1.34 -2.85 9.81
N TRP A 96 -0.75 -2.43 10.93
CA TRP A 96 -1.13 -2.81 12.28
C TRP A 96 -1.86 -1.66 12.95
N ILE A 97 -2.92 -1.99 13.67
CA ILE A 97 -3.68 -1.02 14.49
C ILE A 97 -3.66 -1.54 15.92
N GLY A 98 -2.90 -0.89 16.78
CA GLY A 98 -2.83 -1.21 18.20
C GLY A 98 -3.62 -0.20 19.02
N ALA A 99 -4.39 -0.65 20.00
CA ALA A 99 -5.14 0.23 20.89
C ALA A 99 -5.35 -0.39 22.28
N GLN A 100 -5.65 0.45 23.25
CA GLN A 100 -6.21 0.04 24.53
C GLN A 100 -7.74 0.09 24.50
N ILE A 101 -8.37 -1.02 24.87
CA ILE A 101 -9.82 -1.12 25.04
C ILE A 101 -10.17 -1.28 26.53
N GLU A 102 -11.38 -0.86 26.91
CA GLU A 102 -11.89 -1.11 28.26
C GLU A 102 -12.26 -2.59 28.42
N ASP A 103 -11.72 -3.23 29.45
CA ASP A 103 -11.94 -4.64 29.79
C ASP A 103 -12.45 -4.76 31.23
N GLY A 104 -13.66 -4.24 31.46
CA GLY A 104 -14.28 -4.21 32.77
C GLY A 104 -13.73 -3.10 33.68
N VAL A 105 -13.84 -3.31 34.99
CA VAL A 105 -13.42 -2.35 36.02
C VAL A 105 -12.64 -3.03 37.14
N ASP A 106 -11.71 -2.30 37.75
CA ASP A 106 -10.96 -2.76 38.91
C ASP A 106 -11.84 -2.77 40.19
N GLU A 107 -11.27 -3.23 41.31
CA GLU A 107 -11.96 -3.26 42.61
C GLU A 107 -12.42 -1.88 43.10
N GLN A 108 -11.86 -0.80 42.56
CA GLN A 108 -12.20 0.58 42.87
C GLN A 108 -13.21 1.17 41.87
N GLY A 109 -13.62 0.41 40.84
CA GLY A 109 -14.56 0.83 39.81
C GLY A 109 -13.94 1.63 38.67
N ASN A 110 -12.61 1.69 38.56
CA ASN A 110 -11.94 2.34 37.43
C ASN A 110 -11.86 1.38 36.24
N PRO A 111 -11.99 1.86 34.99
CA PRO A 111 -11.81 1.03 33.81
C PRO A 111 -10.43 0.36 33.79
N VAL A 112 -10.42 -0.96 33.59
CA VAL A 112 -9.19 -1.70 33.28
C VAL A 112 -8.96 -1.63 31.78
N LEU A 113 -7.71 -1.40 31.36
CA LEU A 113 -7.35 -1.30 29.96
C LEU A 113 -6.56 -2.53 29.51
N LYS A 114 -6.97 -3.08 28.37
CA LYS A 114 -6.32 -4.21 27.72
C LYS A 114 -5.79 -3.79 26.34
N PRO A 115 -4.50 -4.03 26.03
CA PRO A 115 -3.99 -3.79 24.69
C PRO A 115 -4.49 -4.87 23.73
N LEU A 116 -4.84 -4.47 22.52
CA LEU A 116 -5.17 -5.36 21.40
C LEU A 116 -4.53 -4.81 20.13
N VAL A 117 -4.16 -5.68 19.20
CA VAL A 117 -3.58 -5.29 17.90
C VAL A 117 -4.26 -6.07 16.78
N SER A 118 -4.91 -5.35 15.86
CA SER A 118 -5.40 -5.96 14.62
C SER A 118 -4.25 -5.98 13.60
N VAL A 119 -3.94 -7.17 13.08
CA VAL A 119 -2.76 -7.44 12.24
C VAL A 119 -3.15 -7.58 10.77
N GLY A 120 -2.84 -6.57 9.94
CA GLY A 120 -3.08 -6.61 8.48
C GLY A 120 -2.00 -7.35 7.67
N TYR A 121 -0.88 -7.68 8.30
CA TYR A 121 0.16 -8.56 7.78
C TYR A 121 1.00 -9.07 8.94
N ASN A 122 1.05 -10.38 9.14
CA ASN A 122 1.90 -11.01 10.13
C ASN A 122 3.22 -11.40 9.45
N PRO A 123 4.34 -10.72 9.74
CA PRO A 123 5.61 -11.05 9.10
C PRO A 123 6.12 -12.47 9.39
N ASN A 124 5.64 -13.11 10.46
CA ASN A 124 6.07 -14.46 10.81
C ASN A 124 5.39 -15.53 9.94
N SER A 125 4.13 -15.32 9.54
CA SER A 125 3.32 -16.32 8.82
C SER A 125 2.89 -15.90 7.41
N GLY A 126 2.94 -14.60 7.11
CA GLY A 126 2.36 -13.98 5.92
C GLY A 126 0.83 -13.82 5.97
N ASP A 127 0.18 -14.18 7.08
CA ASP A 127 -1.29 -14.09 7.20
C ASP A 127 -1.78 -12.68 7.57
N SER A 128 -3.09 -12.45 7.41
CA SER A 128 -3.79 -11.24 7.83
C SER A 128 -5.04 -11.61 8.63
N GLU A 129 -5.38 -10.80 9.64
CA GLU A 129 -6.62 -10.90 10.41
C GLU A 129 -7.77 -10.10 9.77
N MET A 130 -7.49 -9.41 8.66
CA MET A 130 -8.46 -8.57 7.98
C MET A 130 -9.31 -9.39 7.02
N THR A 131 -10.56 -8.98 6.85
CA THR A 131 -11.51 -9.57 5.91
C THR A 131 -12.06 -8.55 4.93
N PRO A 132 -12.35 -8.93 3.69
CA PRO A 132 -12.87 -8.01 2.69
C PRO A 132 -14.24 -7.44 3.08
N GLY A 133 -14.42 -6.15 2.78
CA GLY A 133 -15.72 -5.48 2.78
C GLY A 133 -15.98 -4.52 3.92
N GLY A 134 -17.01 -3.69 3.69
CA GLY A 134 -17.63 -2.81 4.68
C GLY A 134 -19.01 -3.32 5.08
N LEU A 135 -19.96 -2.41 5.34
CA LEU A 135 -21.33 -2.76 5.70
C LEU A 135 -22.17 -3.19 4.47
N PRO A 136 -22.96 -4.28 4.52
CA PRO A 136 -23.00 -5.30 5.58
C PRO A 136 -21.74 -6.19 5.53
N PHE A 137 -21.14 -6.46 6.70
CA PHE A 137 -19.89 -7.24 6.79
C PHE A 137 -20.11 -8.69 6.33
N ASP A 138 -19.71 -8.97 5.09
CA ASP A 138 -19.86 -10.27 4.44
C ASP A 138 -18.63 -10.54 3.55
N LYS A 139 -17.62 -11.21 4.12
CA LYS A 139 -16.38 -11.59 3.41
C LYS A 139 -16.59 -12.51 2.19
N THR A 140 -17.81 -12.99 1.97
CA THR A 140 -18.16 -13.86 0.84
C THR A 140 -18.74 -13.10 -0.35
N ASN A 141 -19.00 -11.79 -0.19
CA ASN A 141 -19.54 -10.95 -1.24
C ASN A 141 -18.47 -10.65 -2.32
N PRO A 142 -18.68 -11.04 -3.59
CA PRO A 142 -17.71 -10.83 -4.67
C PRO A 142 -17.45 -9.37 -5.02
N ASP A 143 -18.33 -8.45 -4.61
CA ASP A 143 -18.15 -7.02 -4.84
C ASP A 143 -17.11 -6.41 -3.88
N TYR A 144 -16.79 -7.08 -2.77
CA TYR A 144 -15.74 -6.67 -1.85
C TYR A 144 -14.38 -7.14 -2.32
N ARG A 145 -13.93 -6.57 -3.44
CA ARG A 145 -12.67 -6.88 -4.10
C ARG A 145 -11.85 -5.60 -4.31
N VAL A 146 -10.63 -5.73 -4.83
CA VAL A 146 -9.85 -4.56 -5.21
C VAL A 146 -10.37 -4.03 -6.54
N LEU A 147 -10.77 -2.77 -6.54
CA LEU A 147 -11.18 -2.04 -7.74
C LEU A 147 -9.97 -1.33 -8.33
N MET A 148 -9.79 -1.38 -9.65
CA MET A 148 -8.71 -0.71 -10.36
C MET A 148 -9.27 0.32 -11.35
N SER A 149 -8.77 1.55 -11.35
CA SER A 149 -9.23 2.59 -12.28
C SER A 149 -8.93 2.31 -13.75
N THR A 150 -8.04 1.35 -14.01
CA THR A 150 -7.67 0.88 -15.36
C THR A 150 -8.60 -0.21 -15.89
N ASP A 151 -9.56 -0.70 -15.09
CA ASP A 151 -10.57 -1.68 -15.49
C ASP A 151 -11.93 -1.00 -15.73
N ASP A 152 -12.49 -1.13 -16.94
CA ASP A 152 -13.74 -0.48 -17.33
C ASP A 152 -14.95 -0.89 -16.48
N ALA A 153 -14.99 -2.13 -15.99
CA ALA A 153 -16.08 -2.59 -15.12
C ALA A 153 -15.97 -1.96 -13.72
N ASP A 154 -14.75 -1.81 -13.22
CA ASP A 154 -14.45 -1.22 -11.91
C ASP A 154 -14.76 0.28 -11.91
N ARG A 155 -14.38 0.98 -13.00
CA ARG A 155 -14.69 2.41 -13.20
C ARG A 155 -16.19 2.69 -13.11
N ALA A 156 -17.03 1.77 -13.58
CA ALA A 156 -18.49 1.96 -13.56
C ALA A 156 -19.07 1.96 -12.14
N ILE A 157 -18.47 1.20 -11.22
CA ILE A 157 -18.88 1.08 -9.81
C ILE A 157 -17.95 1.82 -8.85
N TRP A 158 -17.07 2.68 -9.38
CA TRP A 158 -16.07 3.39 -8.57
C TRP A 158 -16.75 4.20 -7.44
N PRO A 159 -16.28 4.08 -6.18
CA PRO A 159 -16.96 4.71 -5.05
C PRO A 159 -16.75 6.23 -4.95
N ILE A 160 -15.62 6.75 -5.45
CA ILE A 160 -15.28 8.17 -5.35
C ILE A 160 -15.89 8.90 -6.55
N ARG A 161 -16.83 9.82 -6.28
CA ARG A 161 -17.59 10.51 -7.33
C ARG A 161 -17.61 12.02 -7.13
N ASP A 162 -17.70 12.74 -8.25
CA ASP A 162 -17.90 14.18 -8.26
C ASP A 162 -19.37 14.56 -7.96
N GLU A 163 -19.66 15.86 -7.92
CA GLU A 163 -21.01 16.38 -7.67
C GLU A 163 -22.06 15.95 -8.73
N ASN A 164 -21.60 15.48 -9.90
CA ASN A 164 -22.42 15.03 -11.01
C ASN A 164 -22.48 13.49 -11.11
N ASP A 165 -22.04 12.78 -10.07
CA ASP A 165 -22.00 11.30 -10.00
C ASP A 165 -21.01 10.64 -10.99
N ASN A 166 -20.05 11.39 -11.54
CA ASN A 166 -18.99 10.82 -12.37
C ASN A 166 -17.87 10.25 -11.50
N PRO A 167 -17.25 9.12 -11.87
CA PRO A 167 -16.12 8.57 -11.14
C PRO A 167 -14.91 9.51 -11.21
N VAL A 168 -14.22 9.69 -10.07
CA VAL A 168 -13.03 10.52 -9.93
C VAL A 168 -11.80 9.64 -9.72
N PHE A 169 -10.74 9.96 -10.47
CA PHE A 169 -9.43 9.32 -10.37
C PHE A 169 -8.37 10.41 -10.18
N SER A 170 -7.36 10.14 -9.36
CA SER A 170 -6.31 11.08 -8.99
C SER A 170 -4.98 10.81 -9.68
N SER A 171 -4.77 9.61 -10.23
CA SER A 171 -3.51 9.18 -10.84
C SER A 171 -3.70 8.37 -12.14
N ASP A 172 -2.60 7.93 -12.75
CA ASP A 172 -2.62 7.09 -13.95
C ASP A 172 -3.23 5.71 -13.65
N GLN A 173 -3.09 5.24 -12.41
CA GLN A 173 -3.68 4.01 -11.91
C GLN A 173 -4.02 4.14 -10.42
N ASP A 174 -5.31 4.16 -10.12
CA ASP A 174 -5.84 4.18 -8.76
C ASP A 174 -6.33 2.78 -8.40
N SER A 175 -6.19 2.42 -7.14
CA SER A 175 -6.83 1.25 -6.55
C SER A 175 -7.76 1.65 -5.41
N TRP A 176 -8.81 0.87 -5.18
CA TRP A 176 -9.73 1.08 -4.06
C TRP A 176 -10.18 -0.26 -3.48
N CYS A 177 -10.14 -0.40 -2.15
CA CYS A 177 -10.81 -1.50 -1.47
C CYS A 177 -11.24 -1.12 -0.04
N GLN A 178 -12.08 -1.97 0.54
CA GLN A 178 -12.46 -1.91 1.95
C GLN A 178 -12.24 -3.26 2.61
N TYR A 179 -11.82 -3.24 3.88
CA TYR A 179 -11.64 -4.42 4.70
C TYR A 179 -11.75 -4.08 6.19
N ASN A 180 -11.95 -5.09 7.03
CA ASN A 180 -12.26 -4.94 8.44
C ASN A 180 -11.73 -6.12 9.27
N ASP A 181 -11.61 -5.95 10.59
CA ASP A 181 -11.11 -7.00 11.50
C ASP A 181 -12.23 -7.77 12.24
N PHE A 182 -13.47 -7.75 11.75
CA PHE A 182 -14.61 -8.21 12.56
C PHE A 182 -14.71 -9.73 12.68
N ASP A 183 -14.19 -10.46 11.70
CA ASP A 183 -14.31 -11.90 11.66
C ASP A 183 -13.31 -12.55 12.61
N GLN A 184 -13.80 -12.88 13.80
CA GLN A 184 -13.05 -13.53 14.88
C GLN A 184 -12.34 -14.82 14.45
N SER A 185 -12.82 -15.50 13.39
CA SER A 185 -12.19 -16.74 12.91
C SER A 185 -10.90 -16.52 12.11
N GLU A 186 -10.64 -15.30 11.65
CA GLU A 186 -9.39 -14.93 10.97
C GLU A 186 -8.33 -14.38 11.94
N HIS A 187 -8.70 -14.09 13.19
CA HIS A 187 -7.73 -13.64 14.19
C HIS A 187 -6.78 -14.76 14.61
N VAL A 188 -5.50 -14.45 14.73
CA VAL A 188 -4.50 -15.45 15.07
C VAL A 188 -4.61 -15.85 16.54
N LEU A 189 -4.43 -17.15 16.82
CA LEU A 189 -4.20 -17.61 18.19
C LEU A 189 -2.79 -17.21 18.58
N ASP A 190 -2.68 -16.26 19.51
CA ASP A 190 -1.40 -15.85 20.08
C ASP A 190 -1.11 -16.56 21.41
N GLN A 191 0.02 -16.18 22.01
CA GLN A 191 0.55 -16.80 23.21
C GLN A 191 -0.01 -16.21 24.51
N ASP A 192 -0.67 -15.06 24.46
CA ASP A 192 -1.25 -14.40 25.64
C ASP A 192 -2.57 -15.05 26.10
N GLY A 193 -3.15 -15.92 25.27
CA GLY A 193 -4.34 -16.70 25.59
C GLY A 193 -5.63 -15.89 25.54
N ILE A 194 -5.65 -14.73 24.87
CA ILE A 194 -6.86 -13.96 24.64
C ILE A 194 -7.82 -14.76 23.73
N PRO A 195 -9.09 -14.95 24.14
CA PRO A 195 -10.08 -15.62 23.30
C PRO A 195 -10.28 -14.88 21.97
N ILE A 196 -10.35 -15.60 20.85
CA ILE A 196 -10.46 -15.03 19.50
C ILE A 196 -11.67 -14.11 19.33
N GLU A 197 -12.75 -14.37 20.07
CA GLU A 197 -13.97 -13.57 20.08
C GLU A 197 -13.80 -12.17 20.70
N GLU A 198 -12.72 -11.96 21.48
CA GLU A 198 -12.43 -10.71 22.15
C GLU A 198 -11.40 -9.84 21.42
N ARG A 199 -10.72 -10.38 20.41
CA ARG A 199 -9.59 -9.75 19.73
C ARG A 199 -9.95 -8.64 18.73
N PRO A 200 -11.07 -8.69 17.98
CA PRO A 200 -11.42 -7.61 17.09
C PRO A 200 -11.53 -6.26 17.81
N LEU A 201 -10.84 -5.25 17.30
CA LEU A 201 -11.01 -3.84 17.68
C LEU A 201 -12.32 -3.28 17.13
N GLY A 202 -12.84 -3.85 16.03
CA GLY A 202 -14.02 -3.36 15.35
C GLY A 202 -13.69 -2.16 14.47
N ILE A 203 -12.70 -2.31 13.60
CA ILE A 203 -12.23 -1.26 12.68
C ILE A 203 -12.62 -1.60 11.23
N LEU A 204 -12.99 -0.56 10.49
CA LEU A 204 -13.21 -0.61 9.05
C LEU A 204 -12.16 0.29 8.38
N ILE A 205 -11.46 -0.24 7.39
CA ILE A 205 -10.41 0.45 6.66
C ILE A 205 -10.83 0.60 5.21
N THR A 206 -10.78 1.83 4.70
CA THR A 206 -10.80 2.09 3.26
C THR A 206 -9.38 2.37 2.82
N GLN A 207 -8.87 1.58 1.88
CA GLN A 207 -7.55 1.77 1.29
C GLN A 207 -7.69 2.30 -0.14
N ILE A 208 -6.93 3.34 -0.45
CA ILE A 208 -6.83 3.88 -1.82
C ILE A 208 -5.35 3.96 -2.19
N GLY A 209 -4.98 3.34 -3.32
CA GLY A 209 -3.63 3.41 -3.86
C GLY A 209 -3.55 4.33 -5.08
N PHE A 210 -2.42 4.99 -5.27
CA PHE A 210 -2.16 5.87 -6.42
C PHE A 210 -0.78 5.58 -7.02
N ALA A 211 -0.72 5.48 -8.35
CA ALA A 211 0.52 5.29 -9.08
C ALA A 211 0.57 6.19 -10.33
N TYR A 212 1.74 6.77 -10.57
CA TYR A 212 1.99 7.69 -11.67
C TYR A 212 3.12 7.17 -12.55
N SER A 213 2.97 7.28 -13.86
CA SER A 213 3.97 6.87 -14.85
C SER A 213 4.96 7.98 -15.20
N ILE A 214 4.69 9.23 -14.80
CA ILE A 214 5.55 10.36 -15.12
C ILE A 214 6.93 10.25 -14.44
N PRO A 215 8.05 10.62 -15.11
CA PRO A 215 9.39 10.28 -14.64
C PRO A 215 9.76 10.73 -13.22
N ALA A 216 9.18 11.83 -12.72
CA ALA A 216 9.47 12.33 -11.38
C ALA A 216 8.79 11.52 -10.24
N TYR A 217 7.81 10.67 -10.59
CA TYR A 217 6.97 9.93 -9.65
C TYR A 217 6.83 8.44 -10.01
N GLN A 218 7.51 7.98 -11.06
CA GLN A 218 7.43 6.60 -11.53
C GLN A 218 8.02 5.56 -10.57
N ASP A 219 8.74 6.01 -9.54
CA ASP A 219 9.36 5.18 -8.52
C ASP A 219 8.65 5.34 -7.15
N ILE A 220 7.34 5.66 -7.18
CA ILE A 220 6.50 5.97 -6.01
C ILE A 220 5.11 5.34 -6.17
N VAL A 221 4.65 4.60 -5.16
CA VAL A 221 3.24 4.21 -5.01
C VAL A 221 2.72 4.75 -3.69
N PHE A 222 1.60 5.47 -3.73
CA PHE A 222 0.99 6.05 -2.54
C PHE A 222 -0.11 5.12 -2.03
N LEU A 223 -0.20 4.90 -0.72
CA LEU A 223 -1.28 4.17 -0.07
C LEU A 223 -1.90 5.06 1.02
N THR A 224 -3.21 5.28 0.93
CA THR A 224 -4.00 5.95 1.96
C THR A 224 -4.80 4.92 2.74
N TYR A 225 -4.95 5.17 4.04
CA TYR A 225 -5.74 4.35 4.95
C TYR A 225 -6.70 5.25 5.73
N ASP A 226 -7.99 5.15 5.42
CA ASP A 226 -9.06 5.74 6.23
C ASP A 226 -9.57 4.68 7.20
N ILE A 227 -9.17 4.81 8.46
CA ILE A 227 -9.46 3.84 9.53
C ILE A 227 -10.61 4.41 10.35
N THR A 228 -11.72 3.69 10.38
CA THR A 228 -12.94 4.08 11.08
C THR A 228 -13.21 3.12 12.23
N ASN A 229 -13.40 3.65 13.43
CA ASN A 229 -13.85 2.84 14.57
C ASN A 229 -15.33 2.50 14.37
N LYS A 230 -15.62 1.24 14.06
CA LYS A 230 -16.96 0.68 13.90
C LYS A 230 -17.31 -0.32 15.01
N SER A 231 -16.77 -0.13 16.21
CA SER A 231 -17.03 -0.98 17.39
C SER A 231 -18.52 -1.18 17.71
N ARG A 232 -19.40 -0.24 17.33
CA ARG A 232 -20.87 -0.39 17.46
C ARG A 232 -21.48 -1.48 16.59
N GLU A 233 -20.80 -1.83 15.50
CA GLU A 233 -21.25 -2.87 14.59
C GLU A 233 -20.64 -4.24 14.92
N LEU A 234 -19.64 -4.27 15.81
CA LEU A 234 -18.95 -5.50 16.17
C LEU A 234 -19.88 -6.44 16.95
N ARG A 235 -19.94 -7.70 16.53
CA ARG A 235 -20.85 -8.71 17.08
C ARG A 235 -20.10 -9.83 17.78
N THR A 236 -20.68 -10.34 18.85
CA THR A 236 -20.26 -11.60 19.49
C THR A 236 -20.67 -12.81 18.63
N PRO A 237 -20.12 -14.02 18.87
CA PRO A 237 -20.48 -15.23 18.11
C PRO A 237 -21.97 -15.55 18.06
N ASP A 238 -22.74 -15.17 19.08
CA ASP A 238 -24.20 -15.34 19.15
C ASP A 238 -25.00 -14.23 18.45
N GLY A 239 -24.32 -13.27 17.81
CA GLY A 239 -24.89 -12.20 16.99
C GLY A 239 -25.26 -10.92 17.74
N THR A 240 -25.06 -10.87 19.05
CA THR A 240 -25.32 -9.65 19.84
C THR A 240 -24.26 -8.60 19.60
N VAL A 241 -24.61 -7.31 19.72
CA VAL A 241 -23.63 -6.23 19.58
C VAL A 241 -22.74 -6.19 20.81
N ARG A 242 -21.42 -6.32 20.61
CA ARG A 242 -20.42 -6.37 21.70
C ARG A 242 -20.34 -5.04 22.45
N PHE A 243 -20.35 -3.93 21.71
CA PHE A 243 -20.29 -2.57 22.27
C PHE A 243 -21.49 -1.73 21.83
N PRO A 244 -22.68 -1.87 22.44
CA PRO A 244 -23.90 -1.19 21.98
C PRO A 244 -23.78 0.35 21.96
N ASN A 245 -22.98 0.93 22.84
CA ASN A 245 -22.72 2.37 22.89
C ASN A 245 -21.48 2.79 22.07
N GLY A 246 -20.74 1.81 21.54
CA GLY A 246 -19.40 1.95 20.97
C GLY A 246 -18.32 1.94 22.04
N GLN A 247 -17.12 1.53 21.63
CA GLN A 247 -15.90 1.53 22.44
C GLN A 247 -14.96 2.60 21.91
N THR A 248 -14.51 3.54 22.75
CA THR A 248 -13.39 4.41 22.37
C THR A 248 -12.11 3.57 22.38
N LEU A 249 -11.38 3.58 21.26
CA LEU A 249 -10.04 3.02 21.20
C LEU A 249 -9.10 4.07 21.79
N ARG A 250 -8.44 3.75 22.90
CA ARG A 250 -7.52 4.66 23.59
C ARG A 250 -6.09 4.39 23.19
N ASP A 251 -5.28 5.44 23.19
CA ASP A 251 -3.85 5.36 22.89
C ASP A 251 -3.54 4.54 21.62
N VAL A 252 -4.27 4.83 20.55
CA VAL A 252 -4.15 4.16 19.27
C VAL A 252 -2.78 4.45 18.66
N TYR A 253 -2.11 3.38 18.22
CA TYR A 253 -0.94 3.43 17.35
C TYR A 253 -1.30 2.78 16.02
N LEU A 254 -0.87 3.42 14.93
CA LEU A 254 -0.98 2.89 13.58
C LEU A 254 0.42 2.67 13.06
N GLY A 255 0.69 1.49 12.51
CA GLY A 255 2.01 1.19 11.97
C GLY A 255 1.97 0.42 10.66
N VAL A 256 2.84 0.76 9.73
CA VAL A 256 3.05 -0.06 8.53
C VAL A 256 4.23 -0.98 8.80
N VAL A 257 3.94 -2.28 8.85
CA VAL A 257 4.94 -3.33 8.97
C VAL A 257 5.37 -3.78 7.58
N CYS A 258 6.65 -4.11 7.44
CA CYS A 258 7.22 -4.65 6.22
C CYS A 258 8.23 -5.73 6.55
N ASP A 259 8.15 -6.79 5.77
CA ASP A 259 9.12 -7.87 5.64
C ASP A 259 9.84 -7.62 4.30
N PRO A 260 10.87 -6.75 4.30
CA PRO A 260 11.74 -6.59 3.14
C PRO A 260 12.45 -7.91 2.86
N ASP A 261 12.69 -8.17 1.59
CA ASP A 261 13.43 -9.35 1.12
C ASP A 261 14.09 -8.93 -0.18
N ILE A 262 15.16 -8.15 -0.06
CA ILE A 262 15.88 -7.59 -1.21
C ILE A 262 16.80 -8.67 -1.76
N GLY A 263 16.22 -9.61 -2.48
CA GLY A 263 16.95 -10.76 -3.00
C GLY A 263 17.16 -11.83 -1.94
N GLU A 264 18.34 -11.95 -1.35
CA GLU A 264 18.59 -12.88 -0.24
C GLU A 264 18.29 -12.18 1.10
N ALA A 265 17.23 -12.61 1.81
CA ALA A 265 16.85 -12.02 3.08
C ALA A 265 17.96 -11.93 4.14
N ALA A 266 19.01 -12.75 4.07
CA ALA A 266 19.96 -12.92 5.18
C ALA A 266 20.92 -11.74 5.38
N ASP A 267 21.00 -10.86 4.39
CA ASP A 267 21.88 -9.69 4.30
C ASP A 267 21.11 -8.36 4.25
N ASP A 268 19.81 -8.38 4.53
CA ASP A 268 19.01 -7.16 4.62
C ASP A 268 19.32 -6.33 5.88
N GLN A 269 19.25 -5.01 5.72
CA GLN A 269 19.39 -4.02 6.78
C GLN A 269 18.36 -2.90 6.68
N ILE A 270 18.14 -2.25 7.82
CA ILE A 270 17.12 -1.23 7.99
C ILE A 270 17.70 -0.01 8.66
N THR A 271 17.47 1.15 8.05
CA THR A 271 17.80 2.46 8.60
C THR A 271 16.62 3.41 8.43
N TYR A 272 16.81 4.66 8.84
CA TYR A 272 15.78 5.68 8.72
C TYR A 272 16.35 7.07 8.51
N PHE A 273 15.53 7.93 7.91
CA PHE A 273 15.73 9.36 7.87
C PHE A 273 14.49 10.06 8.44
N LYS A 274 14.68 10.79 9.53
CA LYS A 274 13.64 11.67 10.08
C LYS A 274 14.16 13.09 10.23
N GLY A 275 13.54 14.03 9.53
CA GLY A 275 13.83 15.45 9.64
C GLY A 275 13.66 16.22 8.33
N LEU A 276 14.15 17.45 8.33
CA LEU A 276 14.06 18.35 7.18
C LEU A 276 15.07 17.97 6.08
N TYR A 277 14.58 17.85 4.85
CA TYR A 277 15.39 17.58 3.66
C TYR A 277 14.98 18.48 2.49
N ALA A 278 15.97 18.98 1.75
CA ALA A 278 15.79 19.62 0.45
C ALA A 278 16.87 19.08 -0.51
N PRO A 279 16.50 18.54 -1.68
CA PRO A 279 17.49 18.11 -2.66
C PRO A 279 18.18 19.31 -3.31
N PRO A 280 19.35 19.12 -3.95
CA PRO A 280 20.05 20.21 -4.63
C PRO A 280 19.15 20.91 -5.65
N GLY A 281 19.01 22.24 -5.50
CA GLY A 281 18.17 23.08 -6.37
C GLY A 281 16.82 23.48 -5.76
N GLU A 282 16.39 22.84 -4.68
CA GLU A 282 15.18 23.22 -3.94
C GLU A 282 15.53 24.13 -2.76
N THR A 283 14.71 25.15 -2.50
CA THR A 283 14.93 26.12 -1.40
C THR A 283 14.10 25.83 -0.17
N GLU A 284 13.00 25.09 -0.31
CA GLU A 284 12.06 24.79 0.77
C GLU A 284 12.26 23.34 1.25
N PRO A 285 12.84 23.13 2.44
CA PRO A 285 12.96 21.79 3.00
C PRO A 285 11.62 21.26 3.48
N LEU A 286 11.41 19.95 3.32
CA LEU A 286 10.22 19.24 3.79
C LEU A 286 10.62 18.24 4.88
N GLU A 287 9.75 18.07 5.87
CA GLU A 287 9.91 17.03 6.89
C GLU A 287 9.65 15.67 6.22
N LEU A 288 10.63 14.78 6.31
CA LEU A 288 10.53 13.39 5.87
C LEU A 288 10.49 12.46 7.08
N ASN A 289 9.71 11.39 6.97
CA ASN A 289 9.57 10.34 7.98
C ASN A 289 9.76 9.00 7.26
N LEU A 290 11.01 8.70 6.92
CA LEU A 290 11.38 7.64 6.00
C LEU A 290 12.05 6.49 6.74
N GLY A 291 11.49 5.29 6.66
CA GLY A 291 12.22 4.03 6.88
C GLY A 291 12.81 3.54 5.56
N ILE A 292 13.99 2.93 5.62
CA ILE A 292 14.78 2.52 4.45
C ILE A 292 15.27 1.10 4.67
N ASN A 293 15.08 0.25 3.67
CA ASN A 293 15.63 -1.10 3.59
C ASN A 293 16.66 -1.13 2.47
N TYR A 294 17.76 -1.82 2.72
CA TYR A 294 18.87 -1.98 1.80
C TYR A 294 19.59 -3.29 2.09
N ASP A 295 20.23 -3.82 1.07
CA ASP A 295 21.14 -4.95 1.18
C ASP A 295 22.51 -4.49 1.73
N ASP A 296 23.06 -5.20 2.73
CA ASP A 296 24.23 -4.78 3.52
C ASP A 296 25.51 -4.65 2.69
N ASP A 297 25.75 -5.59 1.75
CA ASP A 297 26.96 -5.60 0.93
C ASP A 297 26.77 -5.06 -0.49
N GLY A 298 25.51 -4.85 -0.90
CA GLY A 298 25.10 -4.33 -2.19
C GLY A 298 25.24 -5.34 -3.34
N LEU A 299 25.23 -6.64 -3.06
CA LEU A 299 25.50 -7.73 -3.99
C LEU A 299 24.41 -8.81 -4.03
N GLU A 300 23.50 -8.69 -4.98
CA GLU A 300 22.47 -9.70 -5.23
C GLU A 300 22.76 -10.59 -6.44
N ALA A 301 23.31 -11.79 -6.21
CA ALA A 301 23.62 -12.73 -7.30
C ALA A 301 22.39 -13.15 -8.12
N SER A 302 21.21 -13.09 -7.50
CA SER A 302 19.92 -13.41 -8.12
C SER A 302 19.40 -12.30 -9.03
N PHE A 303 19.88 -11.06 -8.86
CA PHE A 303 19.37 -9.88 -9.56
C PHE A 303 19.92 -9.75 -10.98
N THR A 304 19.17 -9.02 -11.79
CA THR A 304 19.56 -8.69 -13.17
C THR A 304 20.86 -7.88 -13.23
N ASN A 305 21.10 -7.02 -12.24
CA ASN A 305 22.37 -6.33 -12.03
C ASN A 305 22.90 -6.61 -10.62
N PRO A 306 23.76 -7.63 -10.44
CA PRO A 306 24.16 -8.07 -9.11
C PRO A 306 24.85 -7.02 -8.25
N ALA A 307 25.54 -6.03 -8.84
CA ALA A 307 26.23 -4.99 -8.08
C ALA A 307 25.51 -3.63 -8.11
N GLY A 308 24.24 -3.62 -8.52
CA GLY A 308 23.42 -2.40 -8.57
C GLY A 308 22.10 -2.59 -7.86
N VAL A 309 22.14 -3.23 -6.70
CA VAL A 309 21.00 -3.41 -5.81
C VAL A 309 20.47 -2.05 -5.41
N GLY A 310 19.15 -1.87 -5.55
CA GLY A 310 18.47 -0.66 -5.15
C GLY A 310 18.15 -0.64 -3.65
N VAL A 311 17.34 0.32 -3.25
CA VAL A 311 16.79 0.44 -1.90
C VAL A 311 15.29 0.66 -1.98
N VAL A 312 14.57 0.20 -0.96
CA VAL A 312 13.13 0.45 -0.80
C VAL A 312 12.86 1.21 0.48
N GLY A 313 11.96 2.18 0.40
CA GLY A 313 11.60 3.02 1.52
C GLY A 313 10.11 3.23 1.67
N TYR A 314 9.74 3.63 2.88
CA TYR A 314 8.36 3.92 3.25
C TYR A 314 8.36 5.28 3.94
N ASN A 315 7.71 6.27 3.33
CA ASN A 315 7.62 7.62 3.89
C ASN A 315 6.22 7.90 4.44
N PHE A 316 6.11 8.17 5.74
CA PHE A 316 4.88 8.66 6.37
C PHE A 316 4.66 10.14 6.02
N MET A 317 3.68 10.42 5.17
CA MET A 317 3.38 11.78 4.69
C MET A 317 2.28 12.46 5.51
N GLN A 318 1.29 11.67 5.95
CA GLN A 318 0.23 12.15 6.84
C GLN A 318 0.13 11.23 8.05
N SER A 319 0.12 11.84 9.22
CA SER A 319 -0.13 11.17 10.49
C SER A 319 -1.40 11.71 11.15
N PRO A 320 -2.01 10.95 12.07
CA PRO A 320 -3.07 11.45 12.92
C PRO A 320 -2.60 12.66 13.73
N LYS A 321 -3.57 13.51 14.09
CA LYS A 321 -3.33 14.60 15.04
C LYS A 321 -3.52 14.10 16.46
N ALA A 322 -2.72 14.62 17.38
CA ALA A 322 -2.89 14.34 18.80
C ALA A 322 -4.28 14.81 19.28
N THR A 323 -5.06 13.92 19.86
CA THR A 323 -6.42 14.23 20.37
C THR A 323 -6.40 14.95 21.71
N ARG A 324 -5.24 14.93 22.37
CA ARG A 324 -4.93 15.52 23.67
C ARG A 324 -3.43 15.83 23.70
N ASP A 325 -3.00 16.67 24.64
CA ASP A 325 -1.59 16.81 24.96
C ASP A 325 -1.03 15.43 25.36
N VAL A 326 0.09 15.05 24.74
CA VAL A 326 0.67 13.73 24.96
C VAL A 326 2.18 13.77 24.95
N PHE A 327 2.76 13.07 25.94
CA PHE A 327 4.16 12.73 25.94
C PHE A 327 4.35 11.41 25.22
N ILE A 328 5.20 11.39 24.20
CA ILE A 328 5.46 10.17 23.43
C ILE A 328 6.59 9.34 24.01
N ASP A 329 7.28 9.82 25.04
CA ASP A 329 8.34 9.12 25.75
C ASP A 329 8.05 8.95 27.27
N PRO A 330 8.52 7.86 27.91
CA PRO A 330 8.29 7.61 29.33
C PRO A 330 8.89 8.65 30.26
N LEU A 331 9.94 9.34 29.82
CA LEU A 331 10.59 10.42 30.59
C LEU A 331 9.87 11.76 30.46
N GLN A 332 8.78 11.82 29.67
CA GLN A 332 7.96 13.01 29.45
C GLN A 332 8.78 14.21 28.94
N THR A 333 9.71 13.94 28.02
CA THR A 333 10.59 14.95 27.44
C THR A 333 10.10 15.48 26.09
N ILE A 334 9.24 14.74 25.40
CA ILE A 334 8.74 15.05 24.06
C ILE A 334 7.22 15.20 24.12
N LEU A 335 6.78 16.45 24.23
CA LEU A 335 5.36 16.81 24.23
C LEU A 335 4.88 17.12 22.81
N ILE A 336 3.79 16.50 22.40
CA ILE A 336 2.99 16.89 21.23
C ILE A 336 1.67 17.45 21.75
N ARG A 337 1.31 18.67 21.32
CA ARG A 337 0.10 19.32 21.78
C ARG A 337 -1.12 18.82 21.03
N GLN A 338 -2.28 18.91 21.68
CA GLN A 338 -3.56 18.67 21.04
C GLN A 338 -3.68 19.42 19.70
N GLY A 339 -4.01 18.70 18.63
CA GLY A 339 -4.19 19.23 17.29
C GLY A 339 -2.92 19.32 16.44
N GLU A 340 -1.73 19.11 17.01
CA GLU A 340 -0.48 18.94 16.27
C GLU A 340 -0.42 17.54 15.64
N GLU A 341 0.26 17.41 14.51
CA GLU A 341 0.52 16.11 13.87
C GLU A 341 1.51 15.30 14.70
N LEU A 342 1.27 13.99 14.82
CA LEU A 342 2.13 13.10 15.60
C LEU A 342 3.48 12.81 14.89
N GLY A 343 3.44 12.72 13.56
CA GLY A 343 4.56 12.25 12.73
C GLY A 343 4.88 10.77 12.96
N MET A 344 6.04 10.34 12.50
CA MET A 344 6.59 9.02 12.86
C MET A 344 7.12 9.08 14.29
N THR A 345 6.46 8.36 15.19
CA THR A 345 6.75 8.35 16.62
C THR A 345 7.69 7.23 17.03
N SER A 346 7.74 6.14 16.26
CA SER A 346 8.75 5.09 16.41
C SER A 346 9.01 4.35 15.10
N LEU A 347 10.20 3.76 14.98
CA LEU A 347 10.54 2.70 14.02
C LEU A 347 11.17 1.56 14.82
N LYS A 348 10.56 0.39 14.74
CA LYS A 348 11.03 -0.81 15.44
C LYS A 348 11.48 -1.86 14.45
N GLN A 349 12.47 -2.65 14.85
CA GLN A 349 13.08 -3.68 14.03
C GLN A 349 13.00 -5.06 14.70
N PHE A 350 12.76 -6.11 13.92
CA PHE A 350 12.66 -7.49 14.39
C PHE A 350 13.27 -8.45 13.37
N THR A 351 13.48 -9.70 13.77
CA THR A 351 13.80 -10.82 12.88
C THR A 351 12.82 -11.96 13.11
N LEU A 352 12.89 -13.03 12.31
CA LEU A 352 12.00 -14.21 12.47
C LEU A 352 12.07 -14.86 13.84
N GLU A 353 13.21 -14.77 14.50
CA GLU A 353 13.38 -15.26 15.85
C GLU A 353 12.71 -14.33 16.88
N THR A 354 12.81 -13.02 16.67
CA THR A 354 12.41 -11.98 17.62
C THR A 354 11.12 -11.25 17.25
N ASP A 355 10.30 -11.75 16.33
CA ASP A 355 8.99 -11.14 16.06
C ASP A 355 8.11 -11.13 17.33
N PRO A 356 7.38 -10.03 17.60
CA PRO A 356 6.41 -9.99 18.70
C PRO A 356 5.29 -11.01 18.47
N ARG A 357 5.04 -11.83 19.49
CA ARG A 357 4.24 -13.06 19.40
C ARG A 357 2.76 -12.87 19.75
N ASP A 358 2.45 -11.86 20.55
CA ASP A 358 1.11 -11.58 21.06
C ASP A 358 0.75 -10.08 20.99
N ASP A 359 -0.50 -9.74 21.32
CA ASP A 359 -0.98 -8.37 21.21
C ASP A 359 -0.28 -7.42 22.19
N GLY A 360 0.09 -7.94 23.36
CA GLY A 360 0.87 -7.20 24.35
C GLY A 360 2.23 -6.79 23.80
N GLU A 361 2.99 -7.74 23.29
CA GLU A 361 4.32 -7.52 22.69
C GLU A 361 4.24 -6.61 21.47
N ARG A 362 3.27 -6.84 20.57
CA ARG A 362 3.05 -6.01 19.37
C ARG A 362 2.74 -4.56 19.76
N TYR A 363 1.79 -4.37 20.67
CA TYR A 363 1.39 -3.04 21.13
C TYR A 363 2.55 -2.34 21.83
N PHE A 364 3.34 -3.08 22.63
CA PHE A 364 4.51 -2.55 23.30
C PHE A 364 5.60 -2.12 22.32
N ALA A 365 5.82 -2.88 21.25
CA ALA A 365 6.70 -2.50 20.15
C ALA A 365 6.21 -1.22 19.46
N MET A 366 4.94 -1.15 19.06
CA MET A 366 4.36 0.04 18.41
C MET A 366 4.56 1.33 19.24
N ARG A 367 4.55 1.20 20.58
CA ARG A 367 4.79 2.30 21.53
C ARG A 367 6.23 2.80 21.61
N GLY A 368 7.19 2.14 20.96
CA GLY A 368 8.60 2.52 21.03
C GLY A 368 9.43 1.70 22.02
N PHE A 369 8.96 0.53 22.46
CA PHE A 369 9.74 -0.33 23.37
C PHE A 369 10.27 -1.56 22.63
N ASP A 370 11.43 -2.04 23.06
CA ASP A 370 11.82 -3.43 22.80
C ASP A 370 10.90 -4.35 23.62
N HIS A 371 10.17 -5.22 22.92
CA HIS A 371 9.17 -6.11 23.51
C HIS A 371 9.79 -7.27 24.32
N ILE A 372 11.08 -7.55 24.14
CA ILE A 372 11.81 -8.59 24.86
C ILE A 372 12.46 -8.00 26.11
N SER A 373 13.25 -6.92 25.95
CA SER A 373 14.04 -6.35 27.05
C SER A 373 13.24 -5.41 27.94
N GLY A 374 12.15 -4.83 27.42
CA GLY A 374 11.40 -3.79 28.12
C GLY A 374 12.00 -2.39 27.96
N GLU A 375 13.13 -2.25 27.28
CA GLU A 375 13.82 -0.97 27.13
C GLU A 375 13.09 -0.07 26.13
N TYR A 376 13.08 1.23 26.44
CA TYR A 376 12.46 2.23 25.58
C TYR A 376 13.49 2.83 24.64
N ASP A 377 13.29 2.60 23.34
CA ASP A 377 13.96 3.31 22.26
C ASP A 377 12.99 3.49 21.09
N ARG A 378 12.74 4.73 20.71
CA ARG A 378 11.81 5.04 19.62
C ARG A 378 12.30 4.55 18.27
N PHE A 379 13.60 4.54 18.06
CA PHE A 379 14.16 4.29 16.74
C PHE A 379 15.28 3.27 16.84
N ASP A 380 14.92 2.02 16.62
CA ASP A 380 15.88 0.93 16.67
C ASP A 380 16.97 1.14 15.61
N ARG A 381 18.18 0.76 16.00
CA ARG A 381 19.37 0.74 15.14
C ARG A 381 20.09 -0.56 15.37
N THR A 382 20.08 -1.42 14.37
CA THR A 382 20.94 -2.60 14.32
C THR A 382 21.92 -2.44 13.17
N GLU A 383 23.15 -2.89 13.40
CA GLU A 383 24.21 -2.98 12.39
C GLU A 383 24.42 -4.46 12.00
N VAL A 384 23.41 -5.30 12.27
CA VAL A 384 23.44 -6.74 12.02
C VAL A 384 22.50 -7.04 10.87
N ALA A 385 23.10 -7.36 9.72
CA ALA A 385 22.38 -7.89 8.58
C ALA A 385 21.71 -9.23 8.94
N ALA A 386 20.45 -9.38 8.58
CA ALA A 386 19.64 -10.57 8.80
C ALA A 386 18.35 -10.47 7.95
N ASP A 387 17.49 -11.48 8.06
CA ASP A 387 16.08 -11.40 7.65
C ASP A 387 15.35 -10.38 8.55
N GLN A 388 15.58 -9.11 8.24
CA GLN A 388 15.19 -7.95 9.03
C GLN A 388 13.79 -7.51 8.66
N ARG A 389 13.06 -7.03 9.66
CA ARG A 389 11.70 -6.52 9.52
C ARG A 389 11.58 -5.23 10.25
N PHE A 390 10.70 -4.36 9.79
CA PHE A 390 10.40 -3.17 10.55
C PHE A 390 8.93 -2.82 10.55
N ILE A 391 8.58 -2.02 11.56
CA ILE A 391 7.32 -1.31 11.62
C ILE A 391 7.58 0.16 11.91
N GLN A 392 7.02 1.04 11.08
CA GLN A 392 7.00 2.49 11.30
C GLN A 392 5.66 2.88 11.89
N ASN A 393 5.67 3.54 13.06
CA ASN A 393 4.46 3.83 13.81
C ASN A 393 4.19 5.32 13.97
N THR A 394 2.91 5.65 14.14
CA THR A 394 2.40 6.94 14.56
C THR A 394 1.35 6.78 15.66
N GLY A 395 1.52 7.47 16.78
CA GLY A 395 0.67 7.36 17.96
C GLY A 395 1.30 8.02 19.20
N PRO A 396 0.59 8.15 20.33
CA PRO A 396 -0.79 7.73 20.56
C PRO A 396 -1.82 8.83 20.25
N PHE A 397 -3.05 8.40 19.93
CA PHE A 397 -4.24 9.26 19.89
C PHE A 397 -5.50 8.45 20.25
N ASP A 398 -6.61 9.10 20.58
CA ASP A 398 -7.87 8.39 20.88
C ASP A 398 -8.80 8.37 19.66
N LEU A 399 -9.39 7.22 19.33
CA LEU A 399 -10.37 7.10 18.24
C LEU A 399 -11.76 6.77 18.81
N ALA A 400 -12.60 7.80 18.88
CA ALA A 400 -13.99 7.66 19.32
C ALA A 400 -14.83 6.79 18.36
N PRO A 401 -15.92 6.17 18.84
CA PRO A 401 -16.83 5.40 17.99
C PRO A 401 -17.34 6.21 16.79
N ASP A 402 -17.37 5.58 15.63
CA ASP A 402 -17.76 6.12 14.33
C ASP A 402 -16.87 7.24 13.77
N SER A 403 -15.79 7.62 14.47
CA SER A 403 -14.80 8.56 13.95
C SER A 403 -13.82 7.87 12.99
N THR A 404 -13.35 8.63 12.01
CA THR A 404 -12.36 8.20 11.02
C THR A 404 -11.07 9.00 11.18
N VAL A 405 -9.93 8.31 11.05
CA VAL A 405 -8.60 8.90 10.97
C VAL A 405 -7.93 8.48 9.66
N ARG A 406 -7.14 9.38 9.07
CA ARG A 406 -6.39 9.09 7.84
C ARG A 406 -4.90 8.98 8.11
N VAL A 407 -4.28 7.96 7.53
CA VAL A 407 -2.83 7.81 7.39
C VAL A 407 -2.48 7.72 5.91
N VAL A 408 -1.37 8.32 5.51
CA VAL A 408 -0.88 8.24 4.14
C VAL A 408 0.61 7.90 4.14
N VAL A 409 0.95 6.84 3.40
CA VAL A 409 2.31 6.33 3.24
C VAL A 409 2.67 6.27 1.76
N ALA A 410 3.91 6.61 1.42
CA ALA A 410 4.48 6.36 0.11
C ALA A 410 5.45 5.18 0.18
N VAL A 411 5.22 4.16 -0.65
CA VAL A 411 6.18 3.08 -0.95
C VAL A 411 7.08 3.58 -2.07
N LEU A 412 8.39 3.55 -1.84
CA LEU A 412 9.41 4.19 -2.66
C LEU A 412 10.47 3.15 -3.01
N ALA A 413 11.03 3.26 -4.22
CA ALA A 413 12.20 2.50 -4.61
C ALA A 413 13.19 3.42 -5.31
N ALA A 414 14.49 3.16 -5.17
CA ALA A 414 15.52 3.97 -5.80
C ALA A 414 16.82 3.19 -5.97
N GLN A 415 17.75 3.74 -6.74
CA GLN A 415 19.06 3.12 -6.94
C GLN A 415 19.94 3.16 -5.68
N ASP A 416 19.77 4.18 -4.85
CA ASP A 416 20.49 4.36 -3.58
C ASP A 416 19.69 5.26 -2.63
N SER A 417 20.18 5.40 -1.39
CA SER A 417 19.53 6.22 -0.35
C SER A 417 19.46 7.71 -0.68
N THR A 418 20.36 8.24 -1.53
CA THR A 418 20.34 9.64 -1.96
C THR A 418 19.19 9.88 -2.94
N GLU A 419 19.03 8.99 -3.92
CA GLU A 419 17.89 9.04 -4.85
C GLU A 419 16.57 8.73 -4.14
N LEU A 420 16.58 7.87 -3.12
CA LEU A 420 15.40 7.59 -2.29
C LEU A 420 14.93 8.82 -1.53
N LEU A 421 15.85 9.63 -0.97
CA LEU A 421 15.50 10.90 -0.32
C LEU A 421 14.88 11.90 -1.31
N LYS A 422 15.35 11.93 -2.56
CA LYS A 422 14.72 12.76 -3.62
C LYS A 422 13.32 12.25 -3.96
N ALA A 423 13.15 10.94 -4.08
CA ALA A 423 11.84 10.34 -4.31
C ALA A 423 10.87 10.62 -3.15
N ALA A 424 11.32 10.51 -1.89
CA ALA A 424 10.54 10.87 -0.71
C ALA A 424 10.17 12.36 -0.68
N TYR A 425 11.09 13.24 -1.06
CA TYR A 425 10.81 14.67 -1.19
C TYR A 425 9.75 14.95 -2.26
N ASN A 426 9.84 14.31 -3.42
CA ASN A 426 8.84 14.41 -4.47
C ASN A 426 7.48 13.85 -3.99
N ALA A 427 7.48 12.70 -3.31
CA ALA A 427 6.27 12.13 -2.71
C ALA A 427 5.57 13.12 -1.79
N GLN A 428 6.33 13.78 -0.90
CA GLN A 428 5.78 14.79 0.00
C GLN A 428 5.24 16.02 -0.75
N LYS A 429 5.88 16.44 -1.86
CA LYS A 429 5.34 17.49 -2.73
C LYS A 429 4.02 17.08 -3.38
N ALA A 430 3.93 15.87 -3.93
CA ALA A 430 2.67 15.35 -4.49
C ALA A 430 1.56 15.33 -3.44
N PHE A 431 1.86 14.84 -2.24
CA PHE A 431 0.90 14.84 -1.13
C PHE A 431 0.43 16.25 -0.78
N ASN A 432 1.33 17.21 -0.64
CA ASN A 432 0.99 18.61 -0.34
C ASN A 432 0.15 19.28 -1.45
N LEU A 433 0.16 18.72 -2.67
CA LEU A 433 -0.64 19.14 -3.82
C LEU A 433 -1.92 18.33 -3.98
N ASN A 434 -2.34 17.57 -2.95
CA ASN A 434 -3.49 16.66 -2.98
C ASN A 434 -3.41 15.63 -4.12
N PHE A 435 -2.19 15.17 -4.43
CA PHE A 435 -1.91 14.23 -5.51
C PHE A 435 -2.28 14.75 -6.91
N ILE A 436 -2.56 16.05 -7.06
CA ILE A 436 -2.76 16.67 -8.36
C ILE A 436 -1.38 16.92 -8.96
N LEU A 437 -1.02 16.13 -9.97
CA LEU A 437 0.26 16.16 -10.65
C LEU A 437 0.08 16.46 -12.15
N PRO A 438 1.14 16.90 -12.85
CA PRO A 438 1.13 17.04 -14.30
C PRO A 438 0.56 15.78 -14.97
N SER A 439 -0.43 15.96 -15.83
CA SER A 439 -1.10 14.83 -16.48
C SER A 439 -1.20 15.08 -17.98
N PRO A 440 -0.93 14.08 -18.83
CA PRO A 440 -1.14 14.24 -20.26
C PRO A 440 -2.64 14.39 -20.56
N PRO A 441 -3.03 14.98 -21.71
CA PRO A 441 -4.41 15.01 -22.15
C PRO A 441 -5.04 13.60 -22.17
N PRO A 442 -6.35 13.46 -21.87
CA PRO A 442 -7.02 12.17 -21.90
C PRO A 442 -6.94 11.54 -23.29
N SER A 443 -6.91 10.21 -23.38
CA SER A 443 -7.01 9.53 -24.68
C SER A 443 -8.35 9.80 -25.36
N PRO A 444 -8.39 9.99 -26.69
CA PRO A 444 -9.64 10.23 -27.39
C PRO A 444 -10.51 8.96 -27.45
N LYS A 445 -11.83 9.11 -27.46
CA LYS A 445 -12.75 7.97 -27.56
C LYS A 445 -12.75 7.42 -28.98
N LEU A 446 -12.25 6.18 -29.12
CA LEU A 446 -12.13 5.49 -30.40
C LEU A 446 -13.41 4.74 -30.79
N THR A 447 -13.80 4.88 -32.06
CA THR A 447 -14.86 4.09 -32.70
C THR A 447 -14.30 3.41 -33.95
N LEU A 448 -14.40 2.08 -34.00
CA LEU A 448 -14.01 1.27 -35.15
C LEU A 448 -15.21 0.98 -36.03
N VAL A 449 -15.15 1.43 -37.28
CA VAL A 449 -16.18 1.14 -38.28
C VAL A 449 -15.67 0.04 -39.22
N PRO A 450 -16.21 -1.20 -39.12
CA PRO A 450 -15.77 -2.30 -39.97
C PRO A 450 -16.24 -2.10 -41.41
N GLY A 451 -15.39 -2.46 -42.37
CA GLY A 451 -15.72 -2.48 -43.79
C GLY A 451 -15.03 -3.62 -44.53
N ASN A 452 -15.40 -3.82 -45.80
CA ASN A 452 -14.80 -4.89 -46.60
C ASN A 452 -13.30 -4.65 -46.79
N LYS A 453 -12.47 -5.52 -46.17
CA LYS A 453 -11.01 -5.41 -46.13
C LYS A 453 -10.53 -3.99 -45.76
N LYS A 454 -11.23 -3.32 -44.86
CA LYS A 454 -10.84 -2.01 -44.33
C LYS A 454 -11.43 -1.82 -42.95
N VAL A 455 -10.76 -1.04 -42.13
CA VAL A 455 -11.33 -0.50 -40.89
C VAL A 455 -11.15 1.01 -40.97
N THR A 456 -12.22 1.73 -40.68
CA THR A 456 -12.15 3.17 -40.47
C THR A 456 -12.13 3.42 -38.99
N VAL A 457 -11.09 4.12 -38.54
CA VAL A 457 -10.92 4.52 -37.15
C VAL A 457 -11.37 5.97 -37.05
N VAL A 458 -12.32 6.24 -36.16
CA VAL A 458 -12.86 7.57 -35.88
C VAL A 458 -12.64 7.85 -34.41
N TRP A 459 -12.27 9.07 -34.08
CA TRP A 459 -12.13 9.49 -32.69
C TRP A 459 -12.66 10.91 -32.48
N ASP A 460 -13.01 11.20 -31.23
CA ASP A 460 -13.47 12.52 -30.80
C ASP A 460 -12.27 13.48 -30.58
N ASN A 461 -12.60 14.74 -30.30
CA ASN A 461 -11.63 15.80 -30.02
C ASN A 461 -11.58 16.16 -28.53
N SER A 462 -11.98 15.24 -27.65
CA SER A 462 -11.91 15.44 -26.20
C SER A 462 -10.52 15.85 -25.69
N PRO A 463 -9.38 15.37 -26.24
CA PRO A 463 -8.07 15.74 -25.73
C PRO A 463 -7.65 17.15 -26.13
N GLU A 464 -8.16 17.68 -27.25
CA GLU A 464 -7.67 18.94 -27.86
C GLU A 464 -7.96 20.18 -27.00
N ASN A 465 -8.94 20.10 -26.09
CA ASN A 465 -9.37 21.21 -25.24
C ASN A 465 -9.48 20.80 -23.76
N ALA A 466 -8.83 19.70 -23.38
CA ALA A 466 -8.78 19.28 -21.98
C ALA A 466 -7.74 20.15 -21.25
N PRO A 467 -8.14 20.95 -20.24
CA PRO A 467 -7.17 21.66 -19.41
C PRO A 467 -6.49 20.69 -18.45
N ASP A 468 -5.19 20.86 -18.22
CA ASP A 468 -4.47 20.11 -17.19
C ASP A 468 -4.86 20.62 -15.78
N PRO A 469 -5.45 19.77 -14.91
CA PRO A 469 -5.80 20.12 -13.53
C PRO A 469 -4.61 20.63 -12.69
N PHE A 470 -3.37 20.31 -13.08
CA PHE A 470 -2.16 20.80 -12.44
C PHE A 470 -1.85 22.28 -12.73
N TYR A 471 -2.42 22.87 -13.78
CA TYR A 471 -2.08 24.23 -14.21
C TYR A 471 -2.16 25.31 -13.09
N PRO A 472 -3.14 25.30 -12.17
CA PRO A 472 -3.18 26.22 -11.04
C PRO A 472 -2.02 26.04 -10.04
N PHE A 473 -1.42 24.85 -10.00
CA PHE A 473 -0.38 24.44 -9.05
C PHE A 473 1.06 24.52 -9.60
N ARG A 474 1.23 24.89 -10.89
CA ARG A 474 2.54 24.99 -11.57
C ARG A 474 3.58 25.91 -10.90
N GLY A 475 3.17 26.70 -9.93
CA GLY A 475 4.02 27.68 -9.26
C GLY A 475 4.51 28.77 -10.22
N ALA A 476 5.83 28.96 -10.26
CA ALA A 476 6.48 30.00 -11.06
C ALA A 476 6.81 29.57 -12.51
N ASP A 477 6.53 28.33 -12.90
CA ASP A 477 6.81 27.87 -14.26
C ASP A 477 5.87 28.54 -15.27
N GLN A 478 6.44 29.45 -16.06
CA GLN A 478 5.71 30.16 -17.12
C GLN A 478 5.63 29.36 -18.43
N ASN A 479 6.39 28.28 -18.57
CA ASN A 479 6.39 27.44 -19.77
C ASN A 479 5.31 26.36 -19.71
N TYR A 480 4.78 26.05 -18.52
CA TYR A 480 3.68 25.13 -18.37
C TYR A 480 2.40 25.70 -19.00
N ARG A 481 1.74 24.92 -19.87
CA ARG A 481 0.53 25.32 -20.57
C ARG A 481 -0.69 24.65 -19.95
N GLU A 482 -1.77 25.42 -19.81
CA GLU A 482 -3.07 24.88 -19.36
C GLU A 482 -3.62 23.86 -20.36
N PHE A 483 -3.41 24.09 -21.66
CA PHE A 483 -3.76 23.18 -22.74
C PHE A 483 -2.47 22.72 -23.41
N ASP A 484 -2.13 21.46 -23.20
CA ASP A 484 -0.84 20.86 -23.56
C ASP A 484 -0.96 19.78 -24.66
N PHE A 485 -2.12 19.67 -25.30
CA PHE A 485 -2.33 18.79 -26.44
C PHE A 485 -1.42 19.14 -27.63
N GLU A 486 -0.58 18.18 -28.02
CA GLU A 486 0.40 18.35 -29.11
C GLU A 486 0.02 17.65 -30.43
N GLY A 487 -0.99 16.78 -30.42
CA GLY A 487 -1.42 16.04 -31.62
C GLY A 487 -1.81 14.60 -31.34
N TYR A 488 -2.08 13.86 -32.42
CA TYR A 488 -2.47 12.44 -32.36
C TYR A 488 -1.36 11.58 -32.93
N ARG A 489 -1.08 10.43 -32.31
CA ARG A 489 -0.29 9.37 -32.94
C ARG A 489 -1.13 8.13 -33.12
N VAL A 490 -1.15 7.59 -34.34
CA VAL A 490 -1.90 6.37 -34.65
C VAL A 490 -0.91 5.24 -34.85
N TYR A 491 -0.99 4.23 -33.99
CA TYR A 491 -0.20 3.02 -34.09
C TYR A 491 -1.05 1.84 -34.57
N ARG A 492 -0.43 0.91 -35.31
CA ARG A 492 -1.05 -0.34 -35.75
C ARG A 492 -0.15 -1.52 -35.46
N SER A 493 -0.73 -2.58 -34.91
CA SER A 493 -0.10 -3.89 -34.80
C SER A 493 -0.92 -4.95 -35.53
N GLU A 494 -0.25 -5.97 -36.07
CA GLU A 494 -0.90 -7.14 -36.68
C GLU A 494 -1.03 -8.31 -35.68
N ASP A 495 -0.15 -8.38 -34.70
CA ASP A 495 0.00 -9.47 -33.73
C ASP A 495 -0.24 -9.03 -32.27
N GLY A 496 -0.32 -7.72 -32.02
CA GLY A 496 -0.45 -7.13 -30.70
C GLY A 496 0.90 -6.87 -29.99
N SER A 497 2.00 -7.40 -30.51
CA SER A 497 3.35 -7.27 -29.93
C SER A 497 4.18 -6.19 -30.60
N GLU A 498 4.09 -6.06 -31.93
CA GLU A 498 4.89 -5.10 -32.69
C GLU A 498 3.99 -3.97 -33.21
N TRP A 499 4.27 -2.73 -32.78
CA TRP A 499 3.45 -1.56 -33.12
C TRP A 499 4.18 -0.62 -34.09
N THR A 500 3.54 -0.33 -35.22
CA THR A 500 4.07 0.61 -36.22
C THR A 500 3.28 1.92 -36.19
N LEU A 501 3.98 3.06 -36.12
CA LEU A 501 3.38 4.38 -36.29
C LEU A 501 2.92 4.56 -37.75
N ILE A 502 1.65 4.88 -37.95
CA ILE A 502 1.03 5.02 -39.28
C ILE A 502 0.48 6.42 -39.58
N ASP A 503 0.35 7.27 -38.56
CA ASP A 503 -0.04 8.69 -38.69
C ASP A 503 0.44 9.47 -37.43
N SER A 504 0.86 10.73 -37.59
CA SER A 504 1.35 11.60 -36.50
C SER A 504 1.13 13.08 -36.76
#